data_AF-A0A6B0XT39-F1
#
_entry.id   AF-A0A6B0XT39-F1
#
_cell.length_a   1.000
_cell.length_b   1.000
_cell.length_c   1.000
_cell.angle_alpha   90.00
_cell.angle_beta   90.00
_cell.angle_gamma   90.00
#
_symmetry.space_group_name_H-M   'P 1'
#
loop_
_entity.id
_entity.type
_entity.pdbx_description
1 polymer ?
#
loop_
_entity_poly.entity_id
_entity_poly.type
_entity_poly.pdbx_seq_one_letter_code
_entity_poly.pdbx_strand_id
1 'polypeptide(L)'
;MRPRNPERHTMRHAMRNIVRTALFATAASFAAYSGAQGASAGLQAVVRDSAGVGRDPIYAVWRDLVVLGTNDRYEFRAHASDGRLARIVRREHEARRPTRADLDAHFARRYQNLSGPERSAALADVADMPLTDAFPAFTGIRVDELDHLWVEEYRQAGETRRIWTVFAPAGRVLGLREPPPGLRICVIGHDYRLSAT
;
A
#
# COMPACT_ATOMS: atom_id res chain seq x y z
N MET A 1 2.84 20.87 32.91
CA MET A 1 3.91 20.36 32.03
C MET A 1 3.32 19.20 31.22
N ARG A 2 3.03 19.36 29.93
CA ARG A 2 2.43 18.27 29.11
C ARG A 2 3.53 17.28 28.68
N PRO A 3 3.34 15.95 28.84
CA PRO A 3 4.35 14.98 28.43
C PRO A 3 4.51 14.99 26.90
N ARG A 4 5.76 15.03 26.42
CA ARG A 4 6.09 14.84 25.00
C ARG A 4 5.77 13.39 24.61
N ASN A 5 4.90 13.21 23.61
CA ASN A 5 4.58 11.89 23.07
C ASN A 5 5.81 11.32 22.30
N PRO A 6 6.46 10.23 22.79
CA PRO A 6 7.64 9.64 22.17
C PRO A 6 7.39 9.06 20.77
N GLU A 7 6.15 8.67 20.44
CA GLU A 7 5.79 8.10 19.13
C GLU A 7 6.02 9.08 17.97
N ARG A 8 5.83 10.39 18.22
CA ARG A 8 6.05 11.43 17.21
C ARG A 8 7.53 11.57 16.82
N HIS A 9 8.46 11.17 17.68
CA HIS A 9 9.90 11.28 17.41
C HIS A 9 10.41 10.08 16.60
N THR A 10 10.00 8.87 16.97
CA THR A 10 10.32 7.63 16.25
C THR A 10 9.77 7.65 14.83
N MET A 11 8.53 8.12 14.66
CA MET A 11 7.91 8.22 13.34
C MET A 11 8.58 9.28 12.45
N ARG A 12 9.10 10.38 13.00
CA ARG A 12 9.89 11.37 12.23
C ARG A 12 11.23 10.82 11.77
N HIS A 13 11.89 10.01 12.59
CA HIS A 13 13.17 9.38 12.22
C HIS A 13 12.97 8.24 11.21
N ALA A 14 11.96 7.39 11.41
CA ALA A 14 11.55 6.36 10.45
C ALA A 14 11.09 7.00 9.14
N MET A 15 10.30 8.09 9.18
CA MET A 15 9.94 8.85 7.98
C MET A 15 11.16 9.47 7.32
N ARG A 16 12.13 10.03 8.06
CA ARG A 16 13.36 10.52 7.44
C ARG A 16 14.11 9.40 6.74
N ASN A 17 14.19 8.21 7.33
CA ASN A 17 14.87 7.07 6.69
C ASN A 17 14.06 6.48 5.55
N ILE A 18 12.73 6.36 5.63
CA ILE A 18 11.87 5.87 4.54
C ILE A 18 11.82 6.88 3.40
N VAL A 19 11.63 8.17 3.70
CA VAL A 19 11.70 9.26 2.70
C VAL A 19 13.09 9.32 2.11
N ARG A 20 14.16 9.19 2.90
CA ARG A 20 15.53 9.13 2.37
C ARG A 20 15.72 7.88 1.52
N THR A 21 15.35 6.69 1.94
CA THR A 21 15.47 5.46 1.15
C THR A 21 14.61 5.52 -0.11
N ALA A 22 13.38 6.03 -0.03
CA ALA A 22 12.49 6.23 -1.17
C ALA A 22 13.02 7.32 -2.12
N LEU A 23 13.55 8.42 -1.60
CA LEU A 23 14.19 9.49 -2.39
C LEU A 23 15.53 9.04 -2.97
N PHE A 24 16.30 8.18 -2.29
CA PHE A 24 17.56 7.61 -2.81
C PHE A 24 17.27 6.55 -3.87
N ALA A 25 16.26 5.69 -3.67
CA ALA A 25 15.77 4.79 -4.71
C ALA A 25 15.27 5.59 -5.91
N THR A 26 14.50 6.65 -5.67
CA THR A 26 14.01 7.57 -6.72
C THR A 26 15.17 8.31 -7.41
N ALA A 27 16.16 8.83 -6.69
CA ALA A 27 17.28 9.59 -7.24
C ALA A 27 18.26 8.71 -8.00
N ALA A 28 18.52 7.48 -7.54
CA ALA A 28 19.28 6.48 -8.27
C ALA A 28 18.54 6.08 -9.56
N SER A 29 17.22 5.88 -9.49
CA SER A 29 16.38 5.67 -10.68
C SER A 29 16.35 6.89 -11.60
N PHE A 30 16.31 8.12 -11.08
CA PHE A 30 16.28 9.36 -11.85
C PHE A 30 17.62 9.66 -12.53
N ALA A 31 18.75 9.43 -11.83
CA ALA A 31 20.09 9.57 -12.39
C ALA A 31 20.37 8.52 -13.48
N ALA A 32 19.92 7.28 -13.30
CA ALA A 32 20.01 6.23 -14.31
C ALA A 32 19.07 6.47 -15.52
N TYR A 33 18.02 7.26 -15.36
CA TYR A 33 16.97 7.46 -16.38
C TYR A 33 17.08 8.79 -17.15
N SER A 34 17.84 9.77 -16.65
CA SER A 34 18.10 11.05 -17.35
C SER A 34 18.83 10.92 -18.70
N GLY A 35 19.27 9.71 -19.08
CA GLY A 35 19.83 9.38 -20.40
C GLY A 35 18.87 8.68 -21.38
N ALA A 36 17.63 8.32 -20.99
CA ALA A 36 16.71 7.56 -21.84
C ALA A 36 15.33 8.23 -21.92
N GLN A 37 15.00 8.83 -23.07
CA GLN A 37 13.65 9.25 -23.38
C GLN A 37 12.75 8.01 -23.60
N GLY A 38 11.72 7.82 -22.76
CA GLY A 38 10.58 6.95 -23.10
C GLY A 38 10.10 6.02 -21.97
N ALA A 39 8.83 6.23 -21.56
CA ALA A 39 8.00 5.40 -20.68
C ALA A 39 8.29 5.45 -19.16
N SER A 40 7.55 6.31 -18.46
CA SER A 40 7.46 6.38 -17.00
C SER A 40 6.80 5.11 -16.42
N ALA A 41 7.54 4.03 -16.29
CA ALA A 41 7.16 2.93 -15.41
C ALA A 41 7.50 3.35 -13.96
N GLY A 42 6.52 3.93 -13.26
CA GLY A 42 6.67 4.36 -11.88
C GLY A 42 7.24 3.22 -11.02
N LEU A 43 8.41 3.44 -10.43
CA LEU A 43 9.07 2.46 -9.56
C LEU A 43 8.16 2.19 -8.35
N GLN A 44 7.56 1.00 -8.32
CA GLN A 44 6.78 0.51 -7.18
C GLN A 44 7.68 -0.36 -6.33
N ALA A 45 8.07 0.13 -5.16
CA ALA A 45 8.65 -0.72 -4.13
C ALA A 45 7.63 -0.81 -2.99
N VAL A 46 6.97 -1.98 -2.88
CA VAL A 46 6.14 -2.31 -1.73
C VAL A 46 7.05 -3.07 -0.77
N VAL A 47 7.57 -2.38 0.25
CA VAL A 47 8.28 -3.05 1.34
C VAL A 47 7.22 -3.56 2.31
N ARG A 48 6.97 -4.87 2.30
CA ARG A 48 6.10 -5.55 3.27
C ARG A 48 6.97 -6.07 4.39
N ASP A 49 6.81 -5.54 5.59
CA ASP A 49 7.57 -5.95 6.78
C ASP A 49 6.66 -6.21 8.00
N SER A 50 5.42 -6.66 7.76
CA SER A 50 4.53 -7.02 8.86
C SER A 50 4.22 -8.52 8.91
N ALA A 51 4.49 -9.09 10.08
CA ALA A 51 4.14 -10.46 10.45
C ALA A 51 2.62 -10.63 10.75
N GLY A 52 1.83 -9.56 10.68
CA GLY A 52 0.40 -9.56 11.03
C GLY A 52 -0.48 -8.81 10.02
N VAL A 53 -1.79 -8.84 10.24
CA VAL A 53 -2.77 -8.09 9.46
C VAL A 53 -2.84 -6.67 10.01
N GLY A 54 -2.18 -5.67 9.39
CA GLY A 54 -2.60 -4.29 9.70
C GLY A 54 -1.66 -3.11 9.55
N ARG A 55 -0.36 -3.23 9.26
CA ARG A 55 0.53 -2.05 9.22
C ARG A 55 1.68 -2.23 8.25
N ASP A 56 1.38 -2.08 6.96
CA ASP A 56 2.43 -2.00 5.95
C ASP A 56 2.59 -0.54 5.50
N PRO A 57 3.80 0.04 5.56
CA PRO A 57 4.05 1.30 4.89
C PRO A 57 3.93 1.09 3.38
N ILE A 58 3.00 1.79 2.76
CA ILE A 58 2.81 1.80 1.31
C ILE A 58 3.22 3.16 0.78
N TYR A 59 4.01 3.16 -0.29
CA TYR A 59 4.45 4.38 -0.93
C TYR A 59 4.43 4.30 -2.45
N ALA A 60 4.36 5.48 -3.07
CA ALA A 60 4.44 5.66 -4.52
C ALA A 60 4.98 7.06 -4.83
N VAL A 61 5.55 7.24 -6.03
CA VAL A 61 5.85 8.57 -6.57
C VAL A 61 4.64 9.02 -7.38
N TRP A 62 4.13 10.21 -7.06
CA TRP A 62 2.96 10.82 -7.67
C TRP A 62 3.32 12.24 -8.10
N ARG A 63 3.63 12.41 -9.39
CA ARG A 63 4.20 13.65 -9.95
C ARG A 63 5.53 13.97 -9.25
N ASP A 64 5.63 15.15 -8.66
CA ASP A 64 6.74 15.64 -7.86
C ASP A 64 6.62 15.28 -6.36
N LEU A 65 5.64 14.45 -5.99
CA LEU A 65 5.33 14.09 -4.62
C LEU A 65 5.67 12.62 -4.30
N VAL A 66 6.11 12.37 -3.08
CA VAL A 66 6.21 11.03 -2.48
C VAL A 66 4.97 10.80 -1.62
N VAL A 67 4.14 9.82 -2.00
CA VAL A 67 2.95 9.41 -1.26
C VAL A 67 3.34 8.34 -0.24
N LEU A 68 2.86 8.48 1.00
CA LEU A 68 3.11 7.58 2.12
C LEU A 68 1.78 7.28 2.85
N GLY A 69 1.49 6.00 3.12
CA GLY A 69 0.34 5.56 3.90
C GLY A 69 0.67 4.35 4.79
N THR A 70 -0.04 4.22 5.91
CA THR A 70 0.15 3.13 6.90
C THR A 70 -0.97 2.09 6.89
N ASN A 71 -1.84 2.15 5.87
CA ASN A 71 -3.02 1.32 5.58
C ASN A 71 -4.01 0.99 6.71
N ASP A 72 -3.77 1.42 7.95
CA ASP A 72 -4.67 1.35 9.10
C ASP A 72 -5.95 2.18 8.94
N ARG A 73 -5.91 3.19 8.07
CA ARG A 73 -7.05 4.01 7.65
C ARG A 73 -6.88 4.44 6.21
N TYR A 74 -7.96 4.86 5.57
CA TYR A 74 -7.95 5.36 4.20
C TYR A 74 -7.40 6.80 4.11
N GLU A 75 -6.13 6.95 4.48
CA GLU A 75 -5.38 8.21 4.44
C GLU A 75 -3.97 7.95 3.93
N PHE A 76 -3.51 8.84 3.05
CA PHE A 76 -2.12 8.90 2.64
C PHE A 76 -1.67 10.35 2.50
N ARG A 77 -0.39 10.56 2.80
CA ARG A 77 0.25 11.87 2.86
C ARG A 77 1.22 11.98 1.69
N ALA A 78 1.09 13.04 0.91
CA ALA A 78 1.97 13.33 -0.19
C ALA A 78 2.92 14.45 0.20
N HIS A 79 4.21 14.17 0.14
CA HIS A 79 5.30 15.07 0.51
C HIS A 79 6.04 15.52 -0.74
N ALA A 80 6.44 16.78 -0.81
CA ALA A 80 7.38 17.24 -1.84
C ALA A 80 8.77 16.62 -1.63
N SER A 81 9.65 16.75 -2.62
CA SER A 81 11.01 16.21 -2.59
C SER A 81 11.87 16.76 -1.44
N ASP A 82 11.55 17.94 -0.92
CA ASP A 82 12.15 18.55 0.27
C ASP A 82 11.61 17.98 1.61
N GLY A 83 10.66 17.04 1.55
CA GLY A 83 9.99 16.42 2.70
C GLY A 83 8.80 17.21 3.25
N ARG A 84 8.52 18.41 2.73
CA ARG A 84 7.36 19.22 3.15
C ARG A 84 6.07 18.51 2.78
N LEU A 85 5.15 18.43 3.74
CA LEU A 85 3.81 17.90 3.47
C LEU A 85 3.08 18.83 2.48
N ALA A 86 2.79 18.32 1.29
CA ALA A 86 2.09 19.05 0.24
C ALA A 86 0.59 18.76 0.26
N ARG A 87 0.20 17.52 0.59
CA ARG A 87 -1.20 17.09 0.56
C ARG A 87 -1.48 15.97 1.55
N ILE A 88 -2.70 15.94 2.06
CA ILE A 88 -3.31 14.76 2.70
C ILE A 88 -4.49 14.35 1.82
N VAL A 89 -4.50 13.12 1.36
CA VAL A 89 -5.63 12.54 0.62
C VAL A 89 -6.29 11.51 1.53
N ARG A 90 -7.61 11.62 1.66
CA ARG A 90 -8.43 10.78 2.52
C ARG A 90 -9.77 10.54 1.88
N ARG A 91 -10.39 9.42 2.22
CA ARG A 91 -11.77 9.08 1.87
C ARG A 91 -12.43 8.49 3.11
N GLU A 92 -13.73 8.70 3.25
CA GLU A 92 -14.52 7.92 4.19
C GLU A 92 -14.52 6.44 3.77
N HIS A 93 -14.15 5.57 4.71
CA HIS A 93 -14.05 4.14 4.51
C HIS A 93 -14.52 3.45 5.79
N GLU A 94 -15.44 2.51 5.64
CA GLU A 94 -15.98 1.76 6.76
C GLU A 94 -14.94 0.74 7.25
N ALA A 95 -14.41 0.98 8.45
CA ALA A 95 -13.45 0.07 9.06
C ALA A 95 -14.16 -1.22 9.49
N ARG A 96 -13.75 -2.35 8.90
CA ARG A 96 -14.25 -3.68 9.25
C ARG A 96 -13.35 -4.29 10.33
N ARG A 97 -13.94 -4.77 11.42
CA ARG A 97 -13.19 -5.46 12.48
C ARG A 97 -12.92 -6.93 12.09
N PRO A 98 -11.69 -7.43 12.22
CA PRO A 98 -11.40 -8.85 11.96
C PRO A 98 -11.99 -9.76 13.04
N THR A 99 -12.48 -10.92 12.60
CA THR A 99 -12.83 -12.05 13.47
C THR A 99 -11.68 -13.04 13.54
N ARG A 100 -11.73 -13.96 14.52
CA ARG A 100 -10.76 -15.06 14.61
C ARG A 100 -10.74 -15.92 13.34
N ALA A 101 -11.92 -16.23 12.81
CA ALA A 101 -12.07 -17.01 11.57
C ALA A 101 -11.39 -16.34 10.36
N ASP A 102 -11.42 -14.99 10.29
CA ASP A 102 -10.75 -14.26 9.21
C ASP A 102 -9.22 -14.39 9.27
N LEU A 103 -8.66 -14.32 10.47
CA LEU A 103 -7.21 -14.52 10.68
C LEU A 103 -6.82 -15.95 10.32
N ASP A 104 -7.57 -16.93 10.81
CA ASP A 104 -7.31 -18.34 10.53
C ASP A 104 -7.36 -18.60 9.02
N ALA A 105 -8.35 -18.07 8.31
CA ALA A 105 -8.44 -18.15 6.85
C ALA A 105 -7.28 -17.41 6.14
N HIS A 106 -6.89 -16.24 6.64
CA HIS A 106 -5.75 -15.49 6.11
C HIS A 106 -4.45 -16.31 6.18
N PHE A 107 -4.13 -16.86 7.36
CA PHE A 107 -2.91 -17.62 7.58
C PHE A 107 -2.95 -19.00 6.93
N ALA A 108 -4.11 -19.68 6.92
CA ALA A 108 -4.28 -20.94 6.19
C ALA A 108 -3.93 -20.77 4.70
N ARG A 109 -4.37 -19.67 4.08
CA ARG A 109 -4.01 -19.32 2.69
C ARG A 109 -2.55 -18.91 2.55
N ARG A 110 -2.01 -18.12 3.48
CA ARG A 110 -0.60 -17.69 3.47
C ARG A 110 0.36 -18.87 3.49
N TYR A 111 0.06 -19.88 4.29
CA TYR A 111 0.89 -21.07 4.50
C TYR A 111 0.41 -22.29 3.72
N GLN A 112 -0.43 -22.11 2.69
CA GLN A 112 -0.98 -23.23 1.90
C GLN A 112 0.09 -24.03 1.13
N ASN A 113 1.26 -23.42 0.88
CA ASN A 113 2.38 -24.06 0.19
C ASN A 113 3.35 -24.79 1.14
N LEU A 114 3.19 -24.60 2.46
CA LEU A 114 3.96 -25.35 3.46
C LEU A 114 3.30 -26.72 3.67
N SER A 115 4.08 -27.71 4.13
CA SER A 115 3.57 -29.05 4.36
C SER A 115 4.04 -29.62 5.69
N GLY A 116 3.29 -30.61 6.21
CA GLY A 116 3.68 -31.38 7.38
C GLY A 116 3.97 -30.52 8.62
N PRO A 117 5.04 -30.83 9.39
CA PRO A 117 5.38 -30.13 10.63
C PRO A 117 5.60 -28.63 10.47
N GLU A 118 6.15 -28.18 9.34
CA GLU A 118 6.44 -26.77 9.08
C GLU A 118 5.15 -25.94 9.03
N ARG A 119 4.12 -26.45 8.35
CA ARG A 119 2.81 -25.80 8.30
C ARG A 119 2.14 -25.78 9.67
N SER A 120 2.21 -26.87 10.43
CA SER A 120 1.63 -26.93 11.77
C SER A 120 2.30 -25.95 12.73
N ALA A 121 3.63 -25.82 12.68
CA ALA A 121 4.37 -24.84 13.47
C ALA A 121 3.97 -23.40 13.09
N ALA A 122 3.95 -23.07 11.79
CA ALA A 122 3.56 -21.74 11.32
C ALA A 122 2.11 -21.36 11.71
N LEU A 123 1.19 -22.33 11.75
CA LEU A 123 -0.19 -22.11 12.19
C LEU A 123 -0.32 -21.99 13.71
N ALA A 124 0.48 -22.75 14.47
CA ALA A 124 0.53 -22.63 15.93
C ALA A 124 1.06 -21.26 16.36
N ASP A 125 2.08 -20.73 15.68
CA ASP A 125 2.67 -19.41 15.97
C ASP A 125 1.67 -18.25 15.84
N VAL A 126 0.61 -18.42 15.04
CA VAL A 126 -0.42 -17.39 14.82
C VAL A 126 -1.75 -17.70 15.54
N ALA A 127 -1.85 -18.84 16.23
CA ALA A 127 -3.05 -19.28 16.94
C ALA A 127 -3.45 -18.29 18.07
N ASP A 128 -2.46 -17.71 18.75
CA ASP A 128 -2.70 -16.78 19.85
C ASP A 128 -2.43 -15.32 19.47
N MET A 129 -2.24 -15.03 18.17
CA MET A 129 -2.02 -13.66 17.71
C MET A 129 -3.23 -12.78 18.05
N PRO A 130 -3.04 -11.62 18.72
CA PRO A 130 -4.13 -10.73 19.07
C PRO A 130 -4.82 -10.18 17.82
N LEU A 131 -6.14 -10.01 17.90
CA LEU A 131 -6.92 -9.34 16.85
C LEU A 131 -6.57 -7.85 16.81
N THR A 132 -6.44 -7.30 15.60
CA THR A 132 -6.39 -5.86 15.40
C THR A 132 -7.78 -5.24 15.46
N ASP A 133 -7.86 -3.93 15.67
CA ASP A 133 -9.13 -3.22 15.76
C ASP A 133 -9.86 -3.15 14.41
N ALA A 134 -9.11 -3.17 13.30
CA ALA A 134 -9.63 -3.10 11.95
C ALA A 134 -8.74 -3.81 10.94
N PHE A 135 -9.34 -4.29 9.84
CA PHE A 135 -8.61 -4.63 8.63
C PHE A 135 -7.92 -3.40 8.03
N PRO A 136 -6.84 -3.59 7.26
CA PRO A 136 -6.31 -2.52 6.45
C PRO A 136 -7.40 -1.92 5.54
N ALA A 137 -7.33 -0.62 5.29
CA ALA A 137 -8.21 0.08 4.37
C ALA A 137 -7.82 -0.16 2.89
N PHE A 138 -6.54 -0.41 2.63
CA PHE A 138 -6.00 -0.63 1.28
C PHE A 138 -4.74 -1.50 1.30
N THR A 139 -4.42 -2.13 0.17
CA THR A 139 -3.26 -3.04 0.03
C THR A 139 -2.23 -2.60 -0.99
N GLY A 140 -2.53 -1.57 -1.77
CA GLY A 140 -1.63 -1.08 -2.80
C GLY A 140 -1.99 0.31 -3.30
N ILE A 141 -0.97 1.02 -3.76
CA ILE A 141 -1.09 2.34 -4.40
C ILE A 141 -0.32 2.26 -5.72
N ARG A 142 -0.90 2.81 -6.79
CA ARG A 142 -0.28 2.93 -8.12
C ARG A 142 -0.56 4.31 -8.69
N VAL A 143 0.32 4.79 -9.55
CA VAL A 143 0.12 6.02 -10.33
C VAL A 143 0.11 5.65 -11.80
N ASP A 144 -0.85 6.20 -12.55
CA ASP A 144 -0.96 5.99 -13.99
C ASP A 144 -0.27 7.09 -14.81
N GLU A 145 -0.20 6.91 -16.13
CA GLU A 145 0.39 7.88 -17.07
C GLU A 145 -0.33 9.23 -17.12
N LEU A 146 -1.57 9.31 -16.62
CA LEU A 146 -2.37 10.53 -16.52
C LEU A 146 -2.29 11.16 -15.12
N ASP A 147 -1.32 10.73 -14.30
CA ASP A 147 -1.13 11.13 -12.92
C ASP A 147 -2.34 10.84 -12.00
N HIS A 148 -3.22 9.90 -12.35
CA HIS A 148 -4.21 9.42 -11.40
C HIS A 148 -3.56 8.50 -10.37
N LEU A 149 -3.99 8.64 -9.12
CA LEU A 149 -3.60 7.74 -8.05
C LEU A 149 -4.67 6.66 -7.89
N TRP A 150 -4.25 5.42 -8.06
CA TRP A 150 -5.08 4.22 -7.95
C TRP A 150 -4.77 3.52 -6.64
N VAL A 151 -5.79 3.31 -5.80
CA VAL A 151 -5.63 2.70 -4.48
C VAL A 151 -6.49 1.44 -4.41
N GLU A 152 -5.84 0.28 -4.28
CA GLU A 152 -6.50 -1.03 -4.19
C GLU A 152 -7.06 -1.21 -2.78
N GLU A 153 -8.38 -1.36 -2.64
CA GLU A 153 -9.01 -1.65 -1.36
C GLU A 153 -8.57 -3.02 -0.83
N TYR A 154 -8.48 -3.13 0.50
CA TYR A 154 -8.13 -4.41 1.12
C TYR A 154 -9.20 -5.46 0.81
N ARG A 155 -8.73 -6.69 0.56
CA ARG A 155 -9.60 -7.84 0.29
C ARG A 155 -9.36 -8.93 1.30
N GLN A 156 -10.46 -9.44 1.85
CA GLN A 156 -10.43 -10.57 2.76
C GLN A 156 -10.08 -11.89 2.04
N ALA A 157 -9.79 -12.92 2.82
CA ALA A 157 -9.70 -14.27 2.27
C ALA A 157 -11.07 -14.68 1.69
N GLY A 158 -11.09 -15.14 0.44
CA GLY A 158 -12.32 -15.52 -0.26
C GLY A 158 -12.99 -14.40 -1.08
N GLU A 159 -12.66 -13.14 -0.84
CA GLU A 159 -13.18 -12.03 -1.66
C GLU A 159 -12.52 -12.00 -3.05
N THR A 160 -13.33 -12.15 -4.10
CA THR A 160 -12.86 -12.19 -5.49
C THR A 160 -12.81 -10.80 -6.13
N ARG A 161 -13.73 -9.91 -5.73
CA ARG A 161 -13.86 -8.56 -6.28
C ARG A 161 -12.64 -7.72 -5.93
N ARG A 162 -12.07 -7.06 -6.94
CA ARG A 162 -10.94 -6.15 -6.76
C ARG A 162 -11.37 -4.72 -6.99
N ILE A 163 -11.55 -3.97 -5.91
CA ILE A 163 -12.01 -2.59 -6.00
C ILE A 163 -10.81 -1.65 -5.91
N TRP A 164 -10.76 -0.67 -6.83
CA TRP A 164 -9.80 0.42 -6.83
C TRP A 164 -10.53 1.74 -6.66
N THR A 165 -10.10 2.58 -5.73
CA THR A 165 -10.48 3.99 -5.74
C THR A 165 -9.49 4.77 -6.59
N VAL A 166 -10.01 5.58 -7.51
CA VAL A 166 -9.19 6.43 -8.39
C VAL A 166 -9.29 7.87 -7.93
N PHE A 167 -8.15 8.53 -7.80
CA PHE A 167 -8.04 9.94 -7.47
C PHE A 167 -7.45 10.73 -8.64
N ALA A 168 -8.03 11.88 -8.93
CA ALA A 168 -7.50 12.89 -9.84
C ALA A 168 -6.10 13.32 -9.41
N PRO A 169 -5.25 13.86 -10.31
CA PRO A 169 -3.95 14.43 -9.94
C PRO A 169 -3.99 15.50 -8.83
N ALA A 170 -5.16 16.14 -8.65
CA ALA A 170 -5.42 17.09 -7.57
C ALA A 170 -5.80 16.45 -6.22
N GLY A 171 -5.95 15.12 -6.15
CA GLY A 171 -6.37 14.36 -4.97
C GLY A 171 -7.88 14.26 -4.75
N ARG A 172 -8.69 14.67 -5.72
CA ARG A 172 -10.15 14.48 -5.70
C ARG A 172 -10.51 13.05 -6.10
N VAL A 173 -11.42 12.41 -5.38
CA VAL A 173 -11.96 11.09 -5.76
C VAL A 173 -12.70 11.20 -7.10
N LEU A 174 -12.34 10.35 -8.06
CA LEU A 174 -13.03 10.20 -9.35
C LEU A 174 -14.04 9.04 -9.33
N GLY A 175 -13.83 8.06 -8.46
CA GLY A 175 -14.79 6.98 -8.22
C GLY A 175 -14.12 5.63 -7.98
N LEU A 176 -14.97 4.60 -7.92
CA LEU A 176 -14.55 3.20 -7.80
C LEU A 176 -14.42 2.57 -9.20
N ARG A 177 -13.46 1.67 -9.33
CA ARG A 177 -13.22 0.87 -10.53
C ARG A 177 -13.01 -0.58 -10.13
N GLU A 178 -13.62 -1.48 -10.88
CA GLU A 178 -13.45 -2.92 -10.74
C GLU A 178 -12.88 -3.42 -12.07
N PRO A 179 -11.63 -3.93 -12.10
CA PRO A 179 -11.11 -4.57 -13.28
C PRO A 179 -11.87 -5.89 -13.51
N PRO A 180 -12.00 -6.35 -14.76
CA PRO A 180 -12.62 -7.63 -15.03
C PRO A 180 -11.95 -8.78 -14.25
N PRO A 181 -12.71 -9.83 -13.89
CA PRO A 181 -12.17 -10.97 -13.16
C PRO A 181 -10.95 -11.59 -13.85
N GLY A 182 -9.97 -12.04 -13.05
CA GLY A 182 -8.74 -12.68 -13.57
C GLY A 182 -7.67 -11.72 -14.08
N LEU A 183 -7.98 -10.42 -14.22
CA LEU A 183 -7.01 -9.44 -14.71
C LEU A 183 -6.25 -8.75 -13.57
N ARG A 184 -4.96 -8.56 -13.80
CA ARG A 184 -4.09 -7.80 -12.90
C ARG A 184 -3.74 -6.48 -13.59
N ILE A 185 -3.92 -5.40 -12.85
CA ILE A 185 -3.39 -4.10 -13.27
C ILE A 185 -1.87 -4.19 -13.07
N CYS A 186 -1.12 -4.26 -14.16
CA CYS A 186 0.34 -4.32 -14.14
C CYS A 186 0.95 -2.96 -14.47
N VAL A 187 0.44 -2.33 -15.53
CA VAL A 187 0.77 -0.99 -15.99
C VAL A 187 -0.55 -0.24 -16.20
N ILE A 188 -0.60 1.04 -15.85
CA ILE A 188 -1.79 1.88 -16.09
C ILE A 188 -1.38 2.99 -17.04
N GLY A 189 -1.79 2.88 -18.31
CA GLY A 189 -1.55 3.86 -19.35
C GLY A 189 -2.85 4.37 -19.98
N HIS A 190 -2.74 5.17 -21.06
CA HIS A 190 -3.89 5.80 -21.74
C HIS A 190 -4.98 4.78 -22.13
N ASP A 191 -4.56 3.56 -22.50
CA ASP A 191 -5.42 2.40 -22.69
C ASP A 191 -4.98 1.31 -21.71
N TYR A 192 -5.83 0.95 -20.76
CA TYR A 192 -5.52 -0.04 -19.71
C TYR A 192 -5.01 -1.34 -20.34
N ARG A 193 -3.71 -1.60 -20.22
CA ARG A 193 -3.14 -2.89 -20.59
C ARG A 193 -3.33 -3.83 -19.41
N LEU A 194 -4.35 -4.65 -19.53
CA LEU A 194 -4.64 -5.73 -18.60
C LEU A 194 -3.86 -6.96 -19.05
N SER A 195 -3.18 -7.64 -18.14
CA SER A 195 -2.60 -8.95 -18.41
C SER A 195 -3.39 -10.02 -17.67
N ALA A 196 -3.62 -11.14 -18.35
CA ALA A 196 -4.06 -12.38 -17.73
C ALA A 196 -2.83 -13.09 -17.14
N THR A 197 -3.06 -13.89 -16.09
CA THR A 197 -2.05 -14.79 -15.52
C THR A 197 -2.26 -16.18 -16.08
#